data_AF-A0A1V4ZFB6-F1
#
_entry.id   AF-A0A1V4ZFB6-F1
#
_cell.length_a   1.000
_cell.length_b   1.000
_cell.length_c   1.000
_cell.angle_alpha   90.00
_cell.angle_beta   90.00
_cell.angle_gamma   90.00
#
_symmetry.space_group_name_H-M   'P 1'
#
loop_
_entity.id
_entity.type
_entity.pdbx_description
1 polymer ?
#
loop_
_entity_poly.entity_id
_entity_poly.type
_entity_poly.pdbx_seq_one_letter_code
_entity_poly.pdbx_strand_id
1 'polypeptide(L)'
;MGALAFGAGFGVSKGSHHTRLVSATAMQPASGIIRVTYQGGDDAAKVNQLIVVVTDSEGTSYIHSLGKRGNTTPLQTGSTVSITGRFIGKDHVVATALYMDGSGKEILNVYI
;
A
#
# COMPACT_ATOMS: atom_id res chain seq x y z
N MET A 1 -34.69 17.11 -41.13
CA MET A 1 -34.64 18.34 -40.30
C MET A 1 -35.38 18.06 -39.00
N GLY A 2 -34.84 18.54 -37.88
CA GLY A 2 -35.51 18.48 -36.57
C GLY A 2 -34.82 17.55 -35.58
N ALA A 3 -33.65 17.96 -35.09
CA ALA A 3 -33.21 17.58 -33.74
C ALA A 3 -34.11 18.30 -32.72
N LEU A 4 -34.28 17.74 -31.52
CA LEU A 4 -34.26 18.45 -30.22
C LEU A 4 -34.27 17.42 -29.08
N ALA A 5 -33.57 17.78 -28.02
CA ALA A 5 -32.94 16.89 -27.06
C ALA A 5 -33.43 17.10 -25.62
N PHE A 6 -32.79 16.37 -24.69
CA PHE A 6 -32.63 16.60 -23.25
C PHE A 6 -33.67 16.04 -22.26
N GLY A 7 -33.25 14.96 -21.58
CA GLY A 7 -32.88 15.09 -20.16
C GLY A 7 -33.77 14.41 -19.14
N ALA A 8 -33.30 13.30 -18.57
CA ALA A 8 -33.55 12.97 -17.16
C ALA A 8 -32.22 12.44 -16.60
N GLY A 9 -31.63 13.24 -15.70
CA GLY A 9 -30.28 13.07 -15.21
C GLY A 9 -30.13 11.81 -14.36
N PHE A 10 -29.25 10.92 -14.79
CA PHE A 10 -28.52 10.07 -13.87
C PHE A 10 -27.38 10.90 -13.30
N GLY A 11 -27.68 11.56 -12.17
CA GLY A 11 -26.65 12.06 -11.28
C GLY A 11 -25.87 10.87 -10.74
N VAL A 12 -24.86 10.43 -11.50
CA VAL A 12 -23.80 9.60 -10.93
C VAL A 12 -23.04 10.56 -10.03
N SER A 13 -23.30 10.49 -8.73
CA SER A 13 -22.41 11.00 -7.72
C SER A 13 -21.04 10.41 -8.04
N LYS A 14 -20.17 11.19 -8.69
CA LYS A 14 -18.74 10.94 -8.70
C LYS A 14 -18.30 11.14 -7.26
N GLY A 15 -18.55 10.13 -6.42
CA GLY A 15 -17.78 9.94 -5.21
C GLY A 15 -16.34 9.90 -5.69
N SER A 16 -15.63 10.98 -5.42
CA SER A 16 -14.23 11.13 -5.77
C SER A 16 -13.45 10.07 -5.01
N HIS A 17 -13.37 8.87 -5.57
CA HIS A 17 -12.34 7.91 -5.27
C HIS A 17 -11.05 8.61 -5.66
N HIS A 18 -10.44 9.32 -4.72
CA HIS A 18 -9.09 9.79 -4.90
C HIS A 18 -8.25 8.52 -5.02
N THR A 19 -7.94 8.13 -6.26
CA THR A 19 -7.07 6.99 -6.54
C THR A 19 -5.72 7.36 -5.97
N ARG A 20 -5.46 6.97 -4.73
CA ARG A 20 -4.18 7.31 -4.12
C ARG A 20 -3.08 6.55 -4.84
N LEU A 21 -2.19 7.28 -5.49
CA LEU A 21 -1.13 6.72 -6.33
C LEU A 21 0.13 6.62 -5.47
N VAL A 22 0.25 5.50 -4.75
CA VAL A 22 1.52 5.09 -4.14
C VAL A 22 1.70 3.59 -4.31
N SER A 23 2.94 3.13 -4.30
CA SER A 23 3.27 1.72 -4.45
C SER A 23 4.39 1.27 -3.53
N ALA A 24 4.48 -0.04 -3.34
CA ALA A 24 5.58 -0.71 -2.69
C ALA A 24 5.95 -1.95 -3.50
N THR A 25 7.15 -2.46 -3.29
CA THR A 25 7.61 -3.72 -3.88
C THR A 25 8.11 -4.64 -2.78
N ALA A 26 7.86 -5.93 -2.91
CA ALA A 26 8.46 -6.95 -2.06
C ALA A 26 9.35 -7.86 -2.89
N MET A 27 10.48 -8.28 -2.30
CA MET A 27 11.41 -9.24 -2.89
C MET A 27 11.98 -10.14 -1.78
N GLN A 28 12.40 -11.35 -2.15
CA GLN A 28 13.07 -12.27 -1.25
C GLN A 28 14.55 -12.39 -1.63
N PRO A 29 15.45 -11.56 -1.06
CA PRO A 29 16.87 -11.59 -1.43
C PRO A 29 17.60 -12.86 -0.97
N ALA A 30 17.10 -13.53 0.07
CA ALA A 30 17.65 -14.77 0.59
C ALA A 30 16.56 -15.61 1.27
N SER A 31 16.81 -16.91 1.44
CA SER A 31 15.97 -17.79 2.25
C SER A 31 15.78 -17.20 3.65
N GLY A 32 14.53 -17.01 4.06
CA GLY A 32 14.19 -16.42 5.36
C GLY A 32 14.28 -14.89 5.46
N ILE A 33 14.52 -14.16 4.37
CA ILE A 33 14.49 -12.69 4.35
C ILE A 33 13.52 -12.18 3.29
N ILE A 34 12.52 -11.40 3.71
CA ILE A 34 11.66 -10.64 2.81
C ILE A 34 11.97 -9.16 2.98
N ARG A 35 12.28 -8.49 1.87
CA ARG A 35 12.57 -7.05 1.83
C ARG A 35 11.44 -6.33 1.13
N VAL A 36 10.80 -5.41 1.84
CA VAL A 36 9.76 -4.54 1.30
C VAL A 36 10.29 -3.12 1.17
N THR A 37 10.10 -2.52 0.01
CA THR A 37 10.56 -1.16 -0.34
C THR A 37 9.37 -0.30 -0.68
N TYR A 38 9.24 0.85 -0.01
CA TYR A 38 8.26 1.86 -0.36
C TYR A 38 8.75 2.64 -1.58
N GLN A 39 7.98 2.62 -2.68
CA GLN A 39 8.36 3.24 -3.95
C GLN A 39 7.84 4.67 -4.10
N GLY A 40 6.98 5.13 -3.18
CA GLY A 40 6.37 6.45 -3.28
C GLY A 40 5.28 6.50 -4.36
N GLY A 41 5.10 7.68 -4.96
CA GLY A 41 4.06 8.01 -5.93
C GLY A 41 3.52 9.44 -5.71
N ASP A 42 2.51 9.85 -6.47
CA ASP A 42 1.99 11.24 -6.46
C ASP A 42 1.47 11.66 -5.08
N ASP A 43 0.98 10.70 -4.29
CA ASP A 43 0.50 10.94 -2.92
C ASP A 43 1.54 10.63 -1.83
N ALA A 44 2.81 10.42 -2.19
CA ALA A 44 3.83 10.02 -1.22
C ALA A 44 4.04 11.05 -0.10
N ALA A 45 3.88 12.34 -0.41
CA ALA A 45 3.95 13.42 0.58
C ALA A 45 2.85 13.33 1.66
N LYS A 46 1.78 12.57 1.42
CA LYS A 46 0.67 12.37 2.35
C LYS A 46 0.79 11.08 3.17
N VAL A 47 1.77 10.22 2.88
CA VAL A 47 1.99 8.95 3.61
C VAL A 47 2.97 9.20 4.75
N ASN A 48 2.63 8.81 5.97
CA ASN A 48 3.54 8.93 7.13
C ASN A 48 4.01 7.58 7.68
N GLN A 49 3.32 6.50 7.32
CA GLN A 49 3.65 5.16 7.77
C GLN A 49 3.25 4.12 6.71
N LEU A 50 4.05 3.08 6.57
CA LEU A 50 3.69 1.86 5.86
C LEU A 50 3.67 0.72 6.86
N ILE A 51 2.57 -0.01 6.94
CA ILE A 51 2.46 -1.24 7.71
C ILE A 51 2.64 -2.40 6.75
N VAL A 52 3.59 -3.28 7.03
CA VAL A 52 3.90 -4.47 6.25
C VAL A 52 3.56 -5.68 7.11
N VAL A 53 2.73 -6.56 6.57
CA VAL A 53 2.40 -7.85 7.15
C VAL A 53 2.93 -8.92 6.22
N VAL A 54 3.79 -9.78 6.73
CA VAL A 54 4.27 -10.97 6.02
C VAL A 54 3.74 -12.18 6.76
N THR A 55 2.95 -13.02 6.10
CA THR A 55 2.48 -14.28 6.65
C THR A 55 3.25 -15.40 5.99
N ASP A 56 3.96 -16.20 6.80
CA ASP A 56 4.69 -17.34 6.28
C ASP A 56 3.78 -18.50 5.88
N SER A 57 4.36 -19.51 5.24
CA SER A 57 3.66 -20.75 4.85
C SER A 57 3.05 -21.55 6.02
N GLU A 58 3.49 -21.31 7.25
CA GLU A 58 2.97 -21.96 8.47
C GLU A 58 1.84 -21.13 9.11
N GLY A 59 1.54 -19.94 8.56
CA GLY A 59 0.51 -19.03 9.04
C GLY A 59 1.00 -18.03 10.08
N THR A 60 2.30 -17.94 10.34
CA THR A 60 2.87 -16.97 11.28
C THR A 60 2.96 -15.60 10.62
N SER A 61 2.34 -14.59 11.23
CA SER A 61 2.37 -13.20 10.73
C SER A 61 3.46 -12.37 11.42
N TYR A 62 4.29 -11.74 10.60
CA TYR A 62 5.31 -10.77 11.00
C TYR A 62 4.83 -9.37 10.61
N ILE A 63 4.62 -8.52 11.61
CA ILE A 63 4.14 -7.15 11.41
C ILE A 63 5.30 -6.18 11.62
N HIS A 64 5.58 -5.38 10.60
CA HIS A 64 6.57 -4.33 10.66
C HIS A 64 5.98 -3.01 10.19
N SER A 65 6.55 -1.90 10.67
CA SER A 65 6.18 -0.58 10.18
C SER A 65 7.40 0.21 9.74
N LEU A 66 7.28 0.86 8.59
CA LEU A 66 8.18 1.94 8.14
C LEU A 66 7.54 3.27 8.47
N GLY A 67 8.29 4.19 9.08
CA GLY A 67 7.73 5.44 9.58
C GLY A 67 6.94 5.25 10.88
N LYS A 68 6.17 6.27 11.26
CA LYS A 68 5.46 6.31 12.55
C LYS A 68 4.11 6.98 12.38
N ARG A 69 3.06 6.37 12.94
CA ARG A 69 1.72 6.97 12.96
C ARG A 69 1.75 8.32 13.65
N GLY A 70 1.09 9.31 13.04
CA GLY A 70 1.02 10.67 13.59
C GLY A 70 2.31 11.48 13.39
N ASN A 71 3.30 10.94 12.69
CA ASN A 71 4.42 11.76 12.21
C ASN A 71 3.91 12.73 11.14
N THR A 72 4.38 13.97 11.19
CA THR A 72 4.12 15.00 10.18
C THR A 72 5.15 14.95 9.06
N THR A 73 6.27 14.27 9.27
CA THR A 73 7.26 14.03 8.21
C THR A 73 6.77 12.88 7.32
N PRO A 74 6.66 13.09 6.00
CA PRO A 74 6.31 12.03 5.07
C PRO A 74 7.29 10.86 5.13
N LEU A 75 6.80 9.64 4.91
CA LEU A 75 7.65 8.47 4.74
C LEU A 75 8.53 8.67 3.51
N GLN A 76 9.84 8.58 3.69
CA GLN A 76 10.79 8.80 2.61
C GLN A 76 10.66 7.71 1.55
N THR A 77 10.56 8.12 0.28
CA THR A 77 10.58 7.20 -0.86
C THR A 77 11.92 6.45 -0.91
N GLY A 78 11.88 5.15 -1.19
CA GLY A 78 13.05 4.26 -1.12
C GLY A 78 13.30 3.66 0.27
N SER A 79 12.52 4.00 1.29
CA SER A 79 12.61 3.36 2.61
C SER A 79 12.35 1.86 2.50
N THR A 80 13.19 1.05 3.14
CA THR A 80 13.09 -0.41 3.09
C THR A 80 13.02 -1.02 4.47
N VAL A 81 12.24 -2.10 4.61
CA VAL A 81 12.27 -2.98 5.78
C VAL A 81 12.67 -4.38 5.33
N SER A 82 13.60 -4.96 6.08
CA SER A 82 13.95 -6.37 5.97
C SER A 82 13.31 -7.11 7.13
N ILE A 83 12.50 -8.09 6.80
CA ILE A 83 11.79 -8.95 7.74
C ILE A 83 12.50 -10.30 7.68
N THR A 84 12.80 -10.87 8.85
CA THR A 84 13.46 -12.17 8.98
C THR A 84 12.49 -13.16 9.59
N GLY A 85 12.34 -14.32 8.96
CA GLY A 85 11.39 -15.35 9.40
C GLY A 85 11.63 -16.65 8.65
N ARG A 86 10.70 -17.59 8.78
CA ARG A 86 10.75 -18.86 8.04
C ARG A 86 10.07 -18.73 6.67
N PHE A 87 10.69 -17.92 5.81
CA PHE A 87 10.19 -17.67 4.46
C PHE A 87 10.73 -18.73 3.50
N ILE A 88 9.94 -19.79 3.34
CA ILE A 88 10.27 -20.99 2.55
C ILE A 88 9.35 -21.12 1.30
N GLY A 89 8.68 -20.02 0.92
CA GLY A 89 7.83 -19.92 -0.26
C GLY A 89 6.33 -20.05 0.06
N LYS A 90 5.49 -19.41 -0.78
CA LYS A 90 4.06 -19.15 -0.53
C LYS A 90 3.83 -18.13 0.60
N ASP A 91 4.82 -17.28 0.84
CA ASP A 91 4.74 -16.24 1.85
C ASP A 91 3.85 -15.11 1.32
N HIS A 92 2.86 -14.70 2.11
CA HIS A 92 1.91 -13.66 1.73
C HIS A 92 2.35 -12.32 2.26
N VAL A 93 2.61 -11.36 1.38
CA VAL A 93 3.07 -10.01 1.73
C VAL A 93 2.00 -8.99 1.42
N VAL A 94 1.53 -8.31 2.45
CA VAL A 94 0.58 -7.20 2.36
C VAL A 94 1.25 -5.94 2.88
N ALA A 95 1.19 -4.84 2.12
CA ALA A 95 1.63 -3.52 2.58
C ALA A 95 0.49 -2.50 2.50
N THR A 96 0.26 -1.81 3.62
CA THR A 96 -0.79 -0.81 3.80
C THR A 96 -0.16 0.53 4.10
N ALA A 97 -0.37 1.52 3.21
CA ALA A 97 0.02 2.90 3.46
C ALA A 97 -0.99 3.56 4.39
N LEU A 98 -0.50 4.15 5.47
CA LEU A 98 -1.24 5.05 6.33
C LEU A 98 -0.89 6.49 6.00
N TYR A 99 -1.94 7.28 5.81
CA TYR A 99 -1.83 8.66 5.40
C TYR A 99 -1.98 9.59 6.61
N MET A 100 -1.49 10.82 6.46
CA MET A 100 -1.55 11.85 7.51
C MET A 100 -2.99 12.19 7.94
N ASP A 101 -3.97 11.97 7.07
CA ASP A 101 -5.40 12.11 7.37
C ASP A 101 -5.97 10.93 8.21
N GLY A 102 -5.13 9.96 8.56
CA GLY A 102 -5.48 8.80 9.38
C GLY A 102 -6.08 7.63 8.61
N SER A 103 -6.37 7.78 7.33
CA SER A 103 -6.91 6.69 6.49
C SER A 103 -5.80 5.78 5.97
N GLY A 104 -6.17 4.53 5.67
CA GLY A 104 -5.27 3.50 5.17
C GLY A 104 -5.65 3.00 3.78
N LYS A 105 -4.66 2.62 2.99
CA LYS A 105 -4.87 1.96 1.69
C LYS A 105 -3.86 0.83 1.50
N GLU A 106 -4.34 -0.34 1.07
CA GLU A 106 -3.48 -1.43 0.61
C GLU A 106 -2.81 -1.04 -0.72
N ILE A 107 -1.48 -1.13 -0.76
CA ILE A 107 -0.65 -0.69 -1.89
C ILE A 107 0.24 -1.79 -2.45
N LEU A 108 0.29 -2.94 -1.76
CA LEU A 108 0.96 -4.16 -2.19
C LEU A 108 0.24 -5.35 -1.58
N ASN A 109 -0.02 -6.38 -2.39
CA ASN A 109 -0.57 -7.66 -1.97
C ASN A 109 -0.08 -8.72 -2.95
N VAL A 110 0.90 -9.50 -2.52
CA VAL A 110 1.61 -10.46 -3.37
C VAL A 110 1.94 -11.72 -2.59
N TYR A 111 2.10 -12.83 -3.31
CA TYR A 111 2.68 -14.05 -2.79
C TYR A 111 4.09 -14.20 -3.35
N ILE A 112 5.03 -14.60 -2.49
CA ILE A 112 6.45 -14.81 -2.82
C ILE A 112 6.85 -16.24 -2.46
#